data_AF-A0A1Q7T4H4-F1
#
_entry.id   AF-A0A1Q7T4H4-F1
#
_cell.length_a   1.000
_cell.length_b   1.000
_cell.length_c   1.000
_cell.angle_alpha   90.00
_cell.angle_beta   90.00
_cell.angle_gamma   90.00
#
_symmetry.space_group_name_H-M   'P 1'
#
loop_
_entity.id
_entity.type
_entity.pdbx_description
1 polymer ?
#
loop_
_entity_poly.entity_id
_entity_poly.type
_entity_poly.pdbx_seq_one_letter_code
_entity_poly.pdbx_strand_id
1 'polypeptide(L)'
;MTSSTPLRVKTPAGEQQEKFLFYRGVSTFPVPLSAKLTTAGKLLVENRSEDEIPNTILLERRGEQVGYRIGGALPKDVVLGVPELTATIDDLGRDVEGMLVFQGLYQDEAHAMLETWRGSWFEEGSRLLYIVPTAFVDGVLPLSINPAPSQTVRVFVGRLEIVTRATEKAVEGALATHDRATLKMYGRFLEPILATMSQEESNPARVQQYYQALNSYFSSELAHNRRRD
;
A
#
# COMPACT_ATOMS: atom_id res chain seq x y z
N MET A 1 -7.20 3.23 -24.43
CA MET A 1 -5.87 3.59 -24.98
C MET A 1 -5.45 4.85 -24.28
N THR A 2 -4.20 4.95 -23.81
CA THR A 2 -3.71 6.14 -23.09
C THR A 2 -3.40 7.30 -24.03
N SER A 3 -3.47 8.52 -23.49
CA SER A 3 -3.26 9.78 -24.22
C SER A 3 -1.79 10.17 -24.40
N SER A 4 -0.85 9.45 -23.77
CA SER A 4 0.59 9.70 -23.88
C SER A 4 1.20 9.39 -25.26
N THR A 5 2.25 10.14 -25.60
CA THR A 5 3.06 9.93 -26.81
C THR A 5 3.87 8.63 -26.68
N PRO A 6 3.88 7.74 -27.70
CA PRO A 6 4.64 6.50 -27.62
C PRO A 6 6.16 6.76 -27.62
N LEU A 7 6.85 6.09 -26.69
CA LEU A 7 8.30 5.96 -26.64
C LEU A 7 8.74 4.67 -27.32
N ARG A 8 9.84 4.72 -28.06
CA ARG A 8 10.47 3.52 -28.61
C ARG A 8 11.55 3.03 -27.65
N VAL A 9 11.41 1.79 -27.17
CA VAL A 9 12.35 1.17 -26.24
C VAL A 9 13.04 0.02 -26.95
N LYS A 10 14.38 -0.01 -26.92
CA LYS A 10 15.16 -1.14 -27.44
C LYS A 10 15.36 -2.15 -26.32
N THR A 11 14.85 -3.36 -26.49
CA THR A 11 15.02 -4.48 -25.55
C THR A 11 15.80 -5.62 -26.20
N PRO A 12 16.33 -6.59 -25.43
CA PRO A 12 16.91 -7.80 -26.00
C PRO A 12 15.94 -8.59 -26.90
N ALA A 13 14.62 -8.43 -26.70
CA ALA A 13 13.58 -9.07 -27.49
C ALA A 13 13.17 -8.26 -28.75
N GLY A 14 13.79 -7.10 -29.00
CA GLY A 14 13.52 -6.23 -30.14
C GLY A 14 13.05 -4.83 -29.75
N GLU A 15 12.66 -4.03 -30.76
CA GLU A 15 12.09 -2.71 -30.56
C GLU A 15 10.64 -2.81 -30.08
N GLN A 16 10.32 -2.12 -28.98
CA GLN A 16 8.98 -2.01 -28.41
C GLN A 16 8.51 -0.56 -28.51
N GLN A 17 7.19 -0.38 -28.59
CA GLN A 17 6.55 0.94 -28.52
C GLN A 17 5.68 0.99 -27.27
N GLU A 18 6.07 1.84 -26.32
CA GLU A 18 5.43 1.96 -25.03
C GLU A 18 4.83 3.35 -24.87
N LYS A 19 3.55 3.45 -24.52
CA LYS A 19 2.91 4.75 -24.22
C LYS A 19 3.00 5.12 -22.75
N PHE A 20 3.31 4.16 -21.88
CA PHE A 20 3.25 4.32 -20.45
C PHE A 20 4.33 3.46 -19.78
N LEU A 21 5.24 4.08 -19.05
CA LEU A 21 6.28 3.35 -18.31
C LEU A 21 5.76 3.02 -16.92
N PHE A 22 5.39 1.76 -16.71
CA PHE A 22 4.92 1.27 -15.43
C PHE A 22 6.07 0.70 -14.61
N TYR A 23 6.33 1.29 -13.44
CA TYR A 23 7.28 0.77 -12.47
C TYR A 23 6.56 0.14 -11.28
N ARG A 24 6.90 -1.13 -10.99
CA ARG A 24 6.57 -1.81 -9.74
C ARG A 24 7.81 -2.49 -9.19
N GLY A 25 8.04 -2.37 -7.89
CA GLY A 25 9.20 -2.99 -7.27
C GLY A 25 9.25 -2.73 -5.77
N VAL A 26 10.06 -3.52 -5.09
CA VAL A 26 10.45 -3.27 -3.70
C VAL A 26 11.72 -2.43 -3.73
N SER A 27 11.74 -1.33 -2.98
CA SER A 27 12.89 -0.44 -2.89
C SER A 27 13.77 -0.83 -1.69
N THR A 28 15.08 -0.64 -1.82
CA THR A 28 16.06 -0.71 -0.71
C THR A 28 16.46 0.69 -0.21
N PHE A 29 15.97 1.76 -0.84
CA PHE A 29 16.24 3.14 -0.43
C PHE A 29 15.40 3.53 0.79
N PRO A 30 15.92 4.41 1.67
CA PRO A 30 15.13 4.97 2.76
C PRO A 30 13.85 5.62 2.23
N VAL A 31 12.70 5.20 2.74
CA VAL A 31 11.41 5.77 2.34
C VAL A 31 11.31 7.24 2.79
N PRO A 32 10.70 8.13 1.98
CA PRO A 32 10.63 9.57 2.27
C PRO A 32 9.67 9.94 3.41
N LEU A 33 9.13 8.95 4.14
CA LEU A 33 8.26 9.21 5.29
C LEU A 33 8.36 8.11 6.36
N SER A 34 7.90 8.42 7.57
CA SER A 34 7.51 7.42 8.56
C SER A 34 6.05 7.55 8.94
N ALA A 35 5.43 6.41 9.26
CA ALA A 35 4.09 6.36 9.82
C ALA A 35 4.12 5.52 11.10
N LYS A 36 3.64 6.08 12.21
CA LYS A 36 3.64 5.43 13.53
C LYS A 36 2.29 5.60 14.21
N LEU A 37 1.79 4.52 14.80
CA LEU A 37 0.60 4.60 15.63
C LEU A 37 0.94 5.25 16.97
N THR A 38 0.11 6.22 17.35
CA THR A 38 0.11 6.81 18.67
C THR A 38 -0.60 5.90 19.67
N THR A 39 -0.38 6.11 20.96
CA THR A 39 -1.11 5.40 22.03
C THR A 39 -2.63 5.61 21.96
N ALA A 40 -3.08 6.71 21.36
CA ALA A 40 -4.49 7.01 21.10
C ALA A 40 -5.06 6.33 19.83
N GLY A 41 -4.27 5.51 19.13
CA GLY A 41 -4.68 4.82 17.90
C GLY A 41 -4.72 5.69 16.64
N LYS A 42 -4.31 6.97 16.74
CA LYS A 42 -4.12 7.86 15.57
C LYS A 42 -2.79 7.58 14.90
N LEU A 43 -2.67 7.89 13.61
CA LEU A 43 -1.44 7.71 12.84
C LEU A 43 -0.68 9.03 12.76
N LEU A 44 0.51 9.10 13.36
CA LEU A 44 1.47 10.17 13.12
C LEU A 44 2.24 9.83 11.84
N VAL A 45 2.14 10.70 10.84
CA VAL A 45 2.88 10.62 9.59
C VAL A 45 3.89 11.76 9.55
N GLU A 46 5.16 11.44 9.37
CA GLU A 46 6.27 12.39 9.34
C GLU A 46 6.96 12.32 7.98
N ASN A 47 7.10 13.45 7.31
CA ASN A 47 7.91 13.62 6.13
C ASN A 47 9.40 13.54 6.52
N ARG A 48 10.13 12.68 5.81
CA ARG A 48 11.58 12.48 5.96
C ARG A 48 12.35 12.86 4.69
N SER A 49 11.68 13.42 3.70
CA SER A 49 12.31 14.00 2.52
C SER A 49 12.56 15.49 2.68
N GLU A 50 13.39 16.04 1.80
CA GLU A 50 13.65 17.48 1.72
C GLU A 50 12.47 18.23 1.07
N ASP A 51 11.68 17.53 0.26
CA ASP A 51 10.53 18.06 -0.46
C ASP A 51 9.21 17.78 0.26
N GLU A 52 8.18 18.57 -0.04
CA GLU A 52 6.82 18.29 0.43
C GLU A 52 6.29 16.98 -0.19
N ILE A 53 5.66 16.13 0.63
CA ILE A 53 4.88 15.00 0.14
C ILE A 53 3.53 15.53 -0.36
N PRO A 54 3.20 15.41 -1.66
CA PRO A 54 2.05 16.14 -2.23
C PRO A 54 0.69 15.74 -1.70
N ASN A 55 0.50 14.46 -1.35
CA ASN A 55 -0.75 13.98 -0.78
C ASN A 55 -0.58 12.68 0.00
N THR A 56 -1.47 12.45 0.98
CA THR A 56 -1.56 11.23 1.78
C THR A 56 -3.03 10.81 1.96
N ILE A 57 -3.29 9.50 1.99
CA ILE A 57 -4.61 8.92 2.24
C ILE A 57 -4.45 7.75 3.21
N LEU A 58 -5.07 7.84 4.38
CA LEU A 58 -5.21 6.72 5.32
C LEU A 58 -6.52 6.01 5.03
N LEU A 59 -6.48 4.72 4.73
CA LEU A 59 -7.67 3.90 4.50
C LEU A 59 -7.73 2.73 5.48
N GLU A 60 -8.94 2.29 5.76
CA GLU A 60 -9.25 1.10 6.55
C GLU A 60 -10.37 0.33 5.87
N ARG A 61 -10.16 -0.98 5.77
CA ARG A 61 -11.17 -1.94 5.32
C ARG A 61 -11.35 -3.06 6.32
N ARG A 62 -12.60 -3.34 6.65
CA ARG A 62 -13.04 -4.45 7.49
C ARG A 62 -14.21 -5.17 6.81
N GLY A 63 -13.91 -6.27 6.11
CA GLY A 63 -14.89 -6.98 5.29
C GLY A 63 -15.47 -6.07 4.19
N GLU A 64 -16.76 -5.77 4.28
CA GLU A 64 -17.45 -4.86 3.35
C GLU A 64 -17.40 -3.39 3.78
N GLN A 65 -17.01 -3.12 5.04
CA GLN A 65 -16.96 -1.77 5.57
C GLN A 65 -15.65 -1.09 5.20
N VAL A 66 -15.73 0.15 4.72
CA VAL A 66 -14.58 0.94 4.25
C VAL A 66 -14.64 2.33 4.86
N GLY A 67 -13.50 2.85 5.28
CA GLY A 67 -13.34 4.24 5.70
C GLY A 67 -12.00 4.77 5.24
N TYR A 68 -11.92 6.06 4.92
CA TYR A 68 -10.64 6.69 4.62
C TYR A 68 -10.62 8.17 5.04
N ARG A 69 -9.40 8.72 5.13
CA ARG A 69 -9.14 10.13 5.38
C ARG A 69 -8.06 10.63 4.43
N ILE A 70 -8.35 11.72 3.74
CA ILE A 70 -7.37 12.46 2.96
C ILE A 70 -6.59 13.35 3.93
N GLY A 71 -5.28 13.09 4.04
CA GLY A 71 -4.36 13.91 4.84
C GLY A 71 -3.85 15.13 4.10
N GLY A 72 -3.92 15.13 2.76
CA GLY A 72 -3.44 16.24 1.94
C GLY A 72 -1.92 16.32 1.90
N ALA A 73 -1.43 17.49 1.49
CA ALA A 73 0.00 17.79 1.41
C ALA A 73 0.65 17.76 2.80
N LEU A 74 1.85 17.20 2.85
CA LEU A 74 2.58 16.93 4.07
C LEU A 74 3.98 17.56 3.98
N PRO A 75 4.12 18.84 4.37
CA PRO A 75 5.42 19.52 4.39
C PRO A 75 6.32 18.97 5.49
N LYS A 76 5.76 18.64 6.67
CA LYS A 76 6.52 18.14 7.82
C LYS A 76 5.87 16.95 8.50
N ASP A 77 4.74 17.13 9.16
CA ASP A 77 4.07 16.06 9.88
C ASP A 77 2.55 16.29 9.94
N VAL A 78 1.79 15.20 10.11
CA VAL A 78 0.34 15.23 10.28
C VAL A 78 -0.09 14.08 11.18
N VAL A 79 -1.13 14.31 11.99
CA VAL A 79 -1.78 13.25 12.77
C VAL A 79 -3.14 12.94 12.14
N LEU A 80 -3.25 11.76 11.55
CA LEU A 80 -4.49 11.27 10.94
C LEU A 80 -5.30 10.49 11.98
N GLY A 81 -6.57 10.88 12.16
CA GLY A 81 -7.51 10.14 12.99
C GLY A 81 -7.91 8.80 12.36
N VAL A 82 -8.46 7.90 13.18
CA VAL A 82 -9.05 6.65 12.67
C VAL A 82 -10.20 7.00 11.70
N PRO A 83 -10.24 6.45 10.48
CA PRO A 83 -11.35 6.68 9.56
C PRO A 83 -12.66 6.09 10.08
N GLU A 84 -13.78 6.78 9.84
CA GLU A 84 -15.11 6.20 10.04
C GLU A 84 -15.43 5.28 8.85
N LEU A 85 -15.95 4.08 9.12
CA LEU A 85 -16.18 3.06 8.10
C LEU A 85 -17.52 3.25 7.36
N THR A 86 -17.74 4.46 6.84
CA THR A 86 -19.00 4.90 6.20
C THR A 86 -18.89 5.08 4.69
N ALA A 87 -17.71 4.84 4.12
CA ALA A 87 -17.44 5.01 2.69
C ALA A 87 -17.56 3.69 1.93
N THR A 88 -17.49 3.77 0.61
CA THR A 88 -17.38 2.60 -0.27
C THR A 88 -16.01 2.49 -0.92
N ILE A 89 -15.69 1.32 -1.50
CA ILE A 89 -14.48 1.15 -2.32
C ILE A 89 -14.53 2.07 -3.55
N ASP A 90 -15.71 2.36 -4.08
CA ASP A 90 -15.88 3.27 -5.22
C ASP A 90 -15.57 4.73 -4.84
N ASP A 91 -15.97 5.18 -3.65
CA ASP A 91 -15.61 6.51 -3.14
C ASP A 91 -14.09 6.66 -3.00
N LEU A 92 -13.46 5.68 -2.32
CA LEU A 92 -12.01 5.64 -2.18
C LEU A 92 -11.31 5.59 -3.54
N GLY A 93 -11.82 4.79 -4.48
CA GLY A 93 -11.28 4.69 -5.83
C GLY A 93 -11.31 6.03 -6.57
N ARG A 94 -12.45 6.73 -6.54
CA ARG A 94 -12.60 8.04 -7.18
C ARG A 94 -11.62 9.08 -6.62
N ASP A 95 -11.41 9.11 -5.30
CA ASP A 95 -10.49 10.06 -4.69
C ASP A 95 -9.01 9.72 -4.97
N VAL A 96 -8.65 8.43 -5.04
CA VAL A 96 -7.30 8.01 -5.46
C VAL A 96 -7.06 8.35 -6.92
N GLU A 97 -8.04 8.12 -7.81
CA GLU A 97 -7.94 8.51 -9.23
C GLU A 97 -7.80 10.03 -9.37
N GLY A 98 -8.61 10.81 -8.65
CA GLY A 98 -8.53 12.26 -8.63
C GLY A 98 -7.17 12.78 -8.13
N MET A 99 -6.61 12.15 -7.10
CA MET A 99 -5.25 12.44 -6.61
C MET A 99 -4.20 12.21 -7.71
N LEU A 100 -4.29 11.10 -8.45
CA LEU A 100 -3.36 10.78 -9.54
C LEU A 100 -3.45 11.77 -10.71
N VAL A 101 -4.67 12.14 -11.10
CA VAL A 101 -4.92 13.15 -12.15
C VAL A 101 -4.39 14.52 -11.72
N PHE A 102 -4.58 14.89 -10.45
CA PHE A 102 -4.05 16.15 -9.92
C PHE A 102 -2.51 16.21 -9.97
N GLN A 103 -1.83 15.07 -9.87
CA GLN A 103 -0.36 14.97 -10.05
C GLN A 103 0.09 14.95 -11.52
N GLY A 104 -0.85 15.06 -12.47
CA GLY A 104 -0.57 15.25 -13.88
C GLY A 104 -0.78 14.03 -14.77
N LEU A 105 -1.29 12.91 -14.24
CA LEU A 105 -1.71 11.80 -15.10
C LEU A 105 -2.95 12.16 -15.91
N TYR A 106 -3.05 11.61 -17.12
CA TYR A 106 -4.31 11.65 -17.84
C TYR A 106 -5.34 10.77 -17.12
N GLN A 107 -6.62 11.09 -17.31
CA GLN A 107 -7.71 10.38 -16.63
C GLN A 107 -7.73 8.88 -16.95
N ASP A 108 -7.51 8.51 -18.21
CA ASP A 108 -7.45 7.12 -18.66
C ASP A 108 -6.27 6.34 -18.06
N GLU A 109 -5.13 7.01 -17.86
CA GLU A 109 -3.94 6.45 -17.20
C GLU A 109 -4.18 6.24 -15.70
N ALA A 110 -4.69 7.26 -15.00
CA ALA A 110 -5.02 7.18 -13.58
C ALA A 110 -6.03 6.06 -13.30
N HIS A 111 -7.08 5.99 -14.13
CA HIS A 111 -8.09 4.93 -14.07
C HIS A 111 -7.48 3.54 -14.28
N ALA A 112 -6.68 3.35 -15.35
CA ALA A 112 -6.05 2.06 -15.64
C ALA A 112 -5.08 1.60 -14.53
N MET A 113 -4.35 2.55 -13.92
CA MET A 113 -3.47 2.26 -12.78
C MET A 113 -4.26 1.81 -11.56
N LEU A 114 -5.33 2.54 -11.22
CA LEU A 114 -6.20 2.19 -10.11
C LEU A 114 -6.79 0.79 -10.28
N GLU A 115 -7.38 0.49 -11.44
CA GLU A 115 -8.01 -0.82 -11.70
C GLU A 115 -7.00 -1.97 -11.64
N THR A 116 -5.74 -1.73 -12.02
CA THR A 116 -4.66 -2.71 -11.89
C THR A 116 -4.33 -3.04 -10.42
N TRP A 117 -4.44 -2.07 -9.52
CA TRP A 117 -4.03 -2.23 -8.12
C TRP A 117 -5.18 -2.53 -7.18
N ARG A 118 -6.40 -2.13 -7.56
CA ARG A 118 -7.61 -2.06 -6.72
C ARG A 118 -7.81 -3.28 -5.83
N GLY A 119 -7.77 -4.48 -6.43
CA GLY A 119 -7.99 -5.73 -5.70
C GLY A 119 -6.94 -6.04 -4.62
N SER A 120 -5.73 -5.49 -4.76
CA SER A 120 -4.60 -5.73 -3.85
C SER A 120 -4.26 -4.56 -2.93
N TRP A 121 -4.75 -3.35 -3.23
CA TRP A 121 -4.52 -2.16 -2.41
C TRP A 121 -5.67 -1.90 -1.47
N PHE A 122 -6.88 -2.29 -1.85
CA PHE A 122 -8.09 -2.16 -1.04
C PHE A 122 -8.54 -3.50 -0.45
N GLU A 123 -7.59 -4.40 -0.19
CA GLU A 123 -7.83 -5.64 0.55
C GLU A 123 -8.02 -5.38 2.06
N GLU A 124 -8.29 -6.40 2.86
CA GLU A 124 -8.47 -6.29 4.31
C GLU A 124 -7.28 -5.56 4.98
N GLY A 125 -7.55 -4.74 5.99
CA GLY A 125 -6.51 -4.07 6.77
C GLY A 125 -6.54 -2.54 6.69
N SER A 126 -5.51 -1.90 7.24
CA SER A 126 -5.35 -0.44 7.24
C SER A 126 -4.07 -0.07 6.51
N ARG A 127 -4.12 0.96 5.65
CA ARG A 127 -2.99 1.35 4.78
C ARG A 127 -2.87 2.86 4.68
N LEU A 128 -1.63 3.33 4.57
CA LEU A 128 -1.33 4.69 4.15
C LEU A 128 -0.86 4.66 2.70
N LEU A 129 -1.56 5.39 1.83
CA LEU A 129 -1.13 5.72 0.48
C LEU A 129 -0.58 7.14 0.48
N TYR A 130 0.46 7.40 -0.32
CA TYR A 130 1.00 8.75 -0.47
C TYR A 130 1.64 8.94 -1.84
N ILE A 131 1.67 10.18 -2.31
CA ILE A 131 2.43 10.56 -3.51
C ILE A 131 3.90 10.71 -3.12
N VAL A 132 4.77 9.96 -3.79
CA VAL A 132 6.22 10.11 -3.62
C VAL A 132 6.65 11.43 -4.29
N PRO A 133 7.42 12.31 -3.63
CA PRO A 133 7.86 13.57 -4.24
C PRO A 133 8.63 13.35 -5.55
N THR A 134 8.35 14.17 -6.57
CA THR A 134 8.98 14.02 -7.90
C THR A 134 10.50 14.14 -7.83
N ALA A 135 11.02 15.12 -7.08
CA ALA A 135 12.47 15.30 -6.92
C ALA A 135 13.13 14.08 -6.27
N PHE A 136 12.47 13.44 -5.29
CA PHE A 136 12.93 12.17 -4.73
C PHE A 136 12.99 11.08 -5.81
N VAL A 137 11.91 10.91 -6.60
CA VAL A 137 11.85 9.91 -7.69
C VAL A 137 12.93 10.14 -8.73
N ASP A 138 13.17 11.38 -9.15
CA ASP A 138 14.19 11.73 -10.13
C ASP A 138 15.61 11.47 -9.62
N GLY A 139 15.84 11.66 -8.31
CA GLY A 139 17.09 11.33 -7.66
C GLY A 139 17.37 9.83 -7.57
N VAL A 140 16.36 9.01 -7.20
CA VAL A 140 16.56 7.55 -7.00
C VAL A 140 16.40 6.72 -8.26
N LEU A 141 15.63 7.22 -9.24
CA LEU A 141 15.34 6.54 -10.50
C LEU A 141 15.53 7.54 -11.66
N PRO A 142 16.77 7.93 -11.99
CA PRO A 142 17.02 8.87 -13.07
C PRO A 142 16.52 8.32 -14.41
N LEU A 143 15.87 9.18 -15.20
CA LEU A 143 15.32 8.84 -16.51
C LEU A 143 15.92 9.76 -17.57
N SER A 144 16.46 9.16 -18.63
CA SER A 144 16.97 9.88 -19.81
C SER A 144 16.25 9.39 -21.06
N ILE A 145 15.64 10.31 -21.80
CA ILE A 145 14.93 10.04 -23.05
C ILE A 145 15.60 10.86 -24.16
N ASN A 146 15.91 10.22 -25.28
CA ASN A 146 16.47 10.89 -26.46
C ASN A 146 15.67 10.54 -27.73
N PRO A 147 15.13 11.54 -28.45
CA PRO A 147 15.18 12.98 -28.16
C PRO A 147 14.40 13.33 -26.88
N ALA A 148 14.81 14.40 -26.19
CA ALA A 148 14.14 14.85 -24.98
C ALA A 148 12.69 15.25 -25.29
N PRO A 149 11.69 14.74 -24.54
CA PRO A 149 10.30 15.13 -24.73
C PRO A 149 10.08 16.56 -24.24
N SER A 150 9.01 17.21 -24.73
CA SER A 150 8.60 18.53 -24.26
C SER A 150 8.12 18.52 -22.81
N GLN A 151 7.64 17.38 -22.33
CA GLN A 151 7.19 17.18 -20.96
C GLN A 151 7.34 15.70 -20.57
N THR A 152 7.70 15.46 -19.31
CA THR A 152 7.70 14.13 -18.68
C THR A 152 6.91 14.23 -17.38
N VAL A 153 5.90 13.38 -17.21
CA VAL A 153 5.15 13.25 -15.94
C VAL A 153 5.47 11.90 -15.33
N ARG A 154 5.79 11.90 -14.03
CA ARG A 154 6.11 10.68 -13.27
C ARG A 154 5.36 10.74 -11.95
N VAL A 155 4.32 9.92 -11.82
CA VAL A 155 3.53 9.83 -10.58
C VAL A 155 3.79 8.49 -9.92
N PHE A 156 4.42 8.54 -8.74
CA PHE A 156 4.70 7.36 -7.93
C PHE A 156 3.84 7.42 -6.68
N VAL A 157 3.24 6.27 -6.34
CA VAL A 157 2.46 6.12 -5.12
C VAL A 157 3.14 5.11 -4.23
N GLY A 158 3.48 5.53 -3.02
CA GLY A 158 3.95 4.63 -1.98
C GLY A 158 2.78 4.09 -1.17
N ARG A 159 2.93 2.85 -0.68
CA ARG A 159 1.94 2.14 0.13
C ARG A 159 2.61 1.58 1.37
N LEU A 160 2.07 1.90 2.54
CA LEU A 160 2.48 1.31 3.82
C LEU A 160 1.31 0.54 4.41
N GLU A 161 1.57 -0.67 4.89
CA GLU A 161 0.64 -1.44 5.71
C GLU A 161 0.72 -0.95 7.17
N ILE A 162 -0.44 -0.71 7.79
CA ILE A 162 -0.54 -0.22 9.17
C ILE A 162 -1.18 -1.29 10.04
N VAL A 163 -0.42 -1.83 10.99
CA VAL A 163 -0.90 -2.83 11.95
C VAL A 163 -1.62 -2.10 13.09
N THR A 164 -2.90 -1.83 12.92
CA THR A 164 -3.72 -1.16 13.94
C THR A 164 -4.10 -2.12 15.07
N ARG A 165 -4.49 -1.61 16.25
CA ARG A 165 -5.05 -2.45 17.32
C ARG A 165 -6.30 -3.23 16.90
N ALA A 166 -7.06 -2.74 15.92
CA ALA A 166 -8.19 -3.49 15.36
C ALA A 166 -7.69 -4.69 14.55
N THR A 167 -6.65 -4.50 13.73
CA THR A 167 -5.97 -5.58 13.00
C THR A 167 -5.42 -6.65 13.93
N GLU A 168 -4.71 -6.24 14.99
CA GLU A 168 -4.15 -7.18 15.96
C GLU A 168 -5.21 -8.00 16.67
N LYS A 169 -6.28 -7.34 17.17
CA LYS A 169 -7.40 -8.04 17.82
C LYS A 169 -8.08 -9.03 16.89
N ALA A 170 -8.28 -8.66 15.62
CA ALA A 170 -8.88 -9.54 14.63
C ALA A 170 -8.00 -10.77 14.37
N VAL A 171 -6.70 -10.58 14.18
CA VAL A 171 -5.75 -11.67 13.94
C VAL A 171 -5.58 -12.54 15.19
N GLU A 172 -5.39 -11.96 16.37
CA GLU A 172 -5.26 -12.69 17.63
C GLU A 172 -6.50 -13.53 17.92
N GLY A 173 -7.70 -12.93 17.79
CA GLY A 173 -8.96 -13.64 17.94
C GLY A 173 -9.08 -14.81 16.97
N ALA A 174 -8.78 -14.57 15.68
CA ALA A 174 -8.87 -15.59 14.65
C ALA A 174 -7.87 -16.74 14.85
N LEU A 175 -6.65 -16.46 15.35
CA LEU A 175 -5.69 -17.50 15.72
C LEU A 175 -6.20 -18.32 16.91
N ALA A 176 -6.74 -17.67 17.94
CA ALA A 176 -7.24 -18.36 19.13
C ALA A 176 -8.43 -19.27 18.81
N THR A 177 -9.35 -18.84 17.94
CA THR A 177 -10.54 -19.59 17.56
C THR A 177 -10.35 -20.47 16.32
N HIS A 178 -9.14 -20.49 15.74
CA HIS A 178 -8.87 -21.17 14.47
C HIS A 178 -9.80 -20.74 13.32
N ASP A 179 -10.20 -19.46 13.31
CA ASP A 179 -11.05 -18.90 12.27
C ASP A 179 -10.26 -18.68 10.98
N ARG A 180 -10.27 -19.72 10.14
CA ARG A 180 -9.58 -19.71 8.84
C ARG A 180 -10.12 -18.65 7.89
N ALA A 181 -11.40 -18.29 7.96
CA ALA A 181 -11.98 -17.33 7.05
C ALA A 181 -11.36 -15.94 7.29
N THR A 182 -11.30 -15.52 8.56
CA THR A 182 -10.66 -14.26 8.95
C THR A 182 -9.15 -14.28 8.69
N LEU A 183 -8.45 -15.37 9.04
CA LEU A 183 -7.00 -15.47 8.76
C LEU A 183 -6.69 -15.36 7.26
N LYS A 184 -7.53 -15.95 6.41
CA LYS A 184 -7.38 -15.86 4.95
C LYS A 184 -7.53 -14.44 4.42
N MET A 185 -8.35 -13.58 5.05
CA MET A 185 -8.49 -12.18 4.64
C MET A 185 -7.18 -11.39 4.80
N TYR A 186 -6.41 -11.66 5.86
CA TYR A 186 -5.09 -11.06 6.08
C TYR A 186 -3.98 -11.74 5.26
N GLY A 187 -4.15 -13.03 4.96
CA GLY A 187 -3.37 -13.77 3.96
C GLY A 187 -1.86 -13.55 4.05
N ARG A 188 -1.29 -12.93 3.01
CA ARG A 188 0.16 -12.65 2.91
C ARG A 188 0.71 -11.70 3.98
N PHE A 189 -0.15 -11.02 4.73
CA PHE A 189 0.27 -10.12 5.81
C PHE A 189 0.24 -10.74 7.19
N LEU A 190 -0.24 -11.98 7.35
CA LEU A 190 -0.29 -12.62 8.67
C LEU A 190 1.09 -12.66 9.36
N GLU A 191 2.12 -13.06 8.63
CA GLU A 191 3.48 -13.10 9.16
C GLU A 191 4.00 -11.71 9.60
N PRO A 192 3.99 -10.65 8.76
CA PRO A 192 4.46 -9.33 9.19
C PRO A 192 3.58 -8.69 10.27
N ILE A 193 2.27 -8.97 10.30
CA ILE A 193 1.39 -8.54 11.40
C ILE A 193 1.86 -9.18 12.72
N LEU A 194 2.10 -10.49 12.73
CA LEU A 194 2.55 -11.18 13.95
C LEU A 194 3.97 -10.80 14.34
N ALA A 195 4.85 -10.51 13.38
CA ALA A 195 6.17 -9.96 13.66
C ALA A 195 6.06 -8.59 14.35
N THR A 196 5.14 -7.73 13.90
CA THR A 196 4.87 -6.43 14.54
C THR A 196 4.31 -6.60 15.95
N MET A 197 3.31 -7.47 16.13
CA MET A 197 2.75 -7.80 17.44
C MET A 197 3.82 -8.35 18.41
N SER A 198 4.71 -9.21 17.91
CA SER A 198 5.76 -9.84 18.72
C SER A 198 6.84 -8.87 19.17
N GLN A 199 7.10 -7.79 18.40
CA GLN A 199 8.03 -6.74 18.81
C GLN A 199 7.48 -5.91 19.99
N GLU A 200 6.16 -5.82 20.12
CA GLU A 200 5.50 -5.08 21.20
C GLU A 200 5.09 -5.97 22.39
N GLU A 201 5.05 -7.29 22.21
CA GLU A 201 4.65 -8.25 23.26
C GLU A 201 5.82 -8.55 24.21
N SER A 202 5.61 -8.26 25.50
CA SER A 202 6.62 -8.47 26.53
C SER A 202 6.65 -9.91 27.05
N ASN A 203 5.61 -10.72 26.79
CA ASN A 203 5.51 -12.10 27.24
C ASN A 203 6.04 -13.10 26.18
N PRO A 204 7.20 -13.76 26.41
CA PRO A 204 7.78 -14.69 25.44
C PRO A 204 6.90 -15.91 25.13
N ALA A 205 6.08 -16.36 26.08
CA ALA A 205 5.18 -17.49 25.85
C ALA A 205 4.07 -17.14 24.86
N ARG A 206 3.57 -15.90 24.88
CA ARG A 206 2.59 -15.41 23.90
C ARG A 206 3.20 -15.27 22.51
N VAL A 207 4.41 -14.74 22.41
CA VAL A 207 5.16 -14.69 21.15
C VAL A 207 5.31 -16.09 20.56
N GLN A 208 5.67 -17.08 21.38
CA GLN A 208 5.76 -18.47 20.92
C GLN A 208 4.41 -19.03 20.45
N GLN A 209 3.31 -18.72 21.14
CA GLN A 209 1.97 -19.13 20.75
C GLN A 209 1.57 -18.56 19.38
N TYR A 210 1.87 -17.29 19.11
CA TYR A 210 1.62 -16.66 17.81
C TYR A 210 2.31 -17.40 16.66
N TYR A 211 3.61 -17.70 16.81
CA TYR A 211 4.36 -18.44 15.78
C TYR A 211 3.86 -19.88 15.61
N GLN A 212 3.50 -20.56 16.70
CA GLN A 212 2.93 -21.92 16.62
C GLN A 212 1.58 -21.93 15.90
N ALA A 213 0.69 -20.98 16.21
CA ALA A 213 -0.61 -20.86 15.56
C ALA A 213 -0.47 -20.54 14.07
N LEU A 214 0.46 -19.64 13.71
CA LEU A 214 0.75 -19.31 12.31
C LEU A 214 1.28 -20.52 11.53
N ASN A 215 2.23 -21.25 12.10
CA ASN A 215 2.80 -22.45 11.48
C ASN A 215 1.74 -23.55 11.29
N SER A 216 0.85 -23.72 12.27
CA SER A 216 -0.28 -24.64 12.18
C SER A 216 -1.22 -24.27 11.03
N TYR A 217 -1.58 -22.97 10.94
CA TYR A 217 -2.40 -22.45 9.85
C TYR A 217 -1.79 -22.74 8.48
N PHE A 218 -0.55 -22.33 8.22
CA PHE A 218 0.10 -22.54 6.92
C PHE A 218 0.30 -24.02 6.57
N SER A 219 0.65 -24.85 7.56
CA SER A 219 0.75 -26.30 7.35
C SER A 219 -0.59 -26.90 6.90
N SER A 220 -1.69 -26.42 7.48
CA SER A 220 -3.04 -26.87 7.13
C SER A 220 -3.51 -26.35 5.77
N GLU A 221 -3.10 -25.14 5.35
CA GLU A 221 -3.38 -24.60 4.02
C GLU A 221 -2.63 -25.38 2.94
N LEU A 222 -1.35 -25.70 3.16
CA LEU A 222 -0.56 -26.54 2.25
C LEU A 222 -1.17 -27.94 2.09
N ALA A 223 -1.62 -28.55 3.20
CA ALA A 223 -2.29 -29.83 3.17
C ALA A 223 -3.65 -29.78 2.44
N HIS A 224 -4.38 -28.67 2.55
CA HIS A 224 -5.64 -28.47 1.83
C HIS A 224 -5.45 -28.30 0.32
N ASN A 225 -4.47 -27.49 -0.09
CA ASN A 225 -4.17 -27.25 -1.50
C ASN A 225 -3.72 -28.54 -2.21
N ARG A 226 -2.86 -29.35 -1.58
CA ARG A 226 -2.43 -30.66 -2.12
C ARG A 226 -3.55 -31.69 -2.29
N ARG A 227 -4.72 -31.51 -1.66
CA ARG A 227 -5.89 -32.40 -1.82
C ARG A 227 -6.85 -31.93 -2.91
N ARG A 228 -6.64 -30.71 -3.44
CA ARG A 228 -7.46 -30.11 -4.50
C ARG A 228 -6.84 -30.26 -5.89
N ASP A 229 -5.55 -30.58 -5.96
CA ASP A 229 -4.82 -30.99 -7.15
C ASP A 229 -4.90 -32.52 -7.35
#